data_AF-A0A9P3BZF3-F1
#
_entry.id   AF-A0A9P3BZF3-F1
#
_cell.length_a   1.000
_cell.length_b   1.000
_cell.length_c   1.000
_cell.angle_alpha   90.00
_cell.angle_beta   90.00
_cell.angle_gamma   90.00
#
_symmetry.space_group_name_H-M   'P 1'
#
loop_
_entity.id
_entity.type
_entity.pdbx_description
1 polymer ?
#
loop_
_entity_poly.entity_id
_entity_poly.type
_entity_poly.pdbx_seq_one_letter_code
_entity_poly.pdbx_strand_id
1 'polypeptide(L)'
;MFLFRKKKKDGEEETPKCERKFKSAHKRWKNNWYYDEPRTRGTQKRINVQNNQVNPFLELEARGFAILQRRHRLMQLLGDEENPAVTEKRPPGYITQTQRELFQKAVQDLMVDYWKNAAGLRTMQESWKREYELEKLQLLRAHKDRHGRLFAWVWDQEKCADLGGCCGQTCGCCKKPLLTYLRPSDDGEEVHGVYGHCTEECACCIRGGRRRPPHPRLPPAPDKGMF
;
A
#
# COMPACT_ATOMS: atom_id res chain seq x y z
N MET A 1 -51.57 11.51 -4.14
CA MET A 1 -50.44 11.35 -3.19
C MET A 1 -49.16 11.73 -3.93
N PHE A 2 -48.66 12.96 -3.74
CA PHE A 2 -47.43 13.41 -4.39
C PHE A 2 -46.24 12.85 -3.61
N LEU A 3 -45.54 11.88 -4.20
CA LEU A 3 -44.28 11.38 -3.67
C LEU A 3 -43.22 12.46 -3.86
N PHE A 4 -42.82 13.10 -2.77
CA PHE A 4 -41.70 14.03 -2.73
C PHE A 4 -40.41 13.30 -3.15
N ARG A 5 -40.06 13.40 -4.43
CA ARG A 5 -38.74 13.06 -4.95
C ARG A 5 -37.76 14.07 -4.35
N LYS A 6 -37.02 13.67 -3.31
CA LYS A 6 -35.92 14.48 -2.77
C LYS A 6 -35.00 14.88 -3.93
N LYS A 7 -34.97 16.18 -4.24
CA LYS A 7 -33.98 16.75 -5.18
C LYS A 7 -32.59 16.45 -4.62
N LYS A 8 -31.74 15.80 -5.42
CA LYS A 8 -30.30 15.68 -5.14
C LYS A 8 -29.76 17.10 -4.98
N LYS A 9 -28.94 17.36 -3.95
CA LYS A 9 -28.19 18.61 -3.83
C LYS A 9 -27.15 18.63 -4.95
N ASP A 10 -27.17 19.67 -5.76
CA ASP A 10 -26.17 19.91 -6.78
C ASP A 10 -24.79 19.99 -6.12
N GLY A 11 -23.85 19.13 -6.54
CA GLY A 11 -22.45 19.14 -6.06
C GLY A 11 -22.03 18.00 -5.12
N GLU A 12 -22.93 17.11 -4.71
CA GLU A 12 -22.53 15.90 -3.98
C GLU A 12 -22.06 14.83 -4.98
N GLU A 13 -20.74 14.70 -5.15
CA GLU A 13 -20.16 13.67 -6.02
C GLU A 13 -20.59 12.29 -5.49
N GLU A 14 -21.42 11.59 -6.27
CA GLU A 14 -22.02 10.33 -5.84
C GLU A 14 -20.92 9.32 -5.51
N THR A 15 -20.93 8.75 -4.30
CA THR A 15 -19.89 7.80 -3.88
C THR A 15 -19.80 6.66 -4.90
N PRO A 16 -18.62 6.40 -5.50
CA PRO A 16 -18.44 5.38 -6.52
C PRO A 16 -18.89 4.00 -6.07
N LYS A 17 -19.32 3.18 -7.04
CA LYS A 17 -19.79 1.81 -6.80
C LYS A 17 -18.76 0.96 -6.04
N CYS A 18 -17.45 1.10 -6.33
CA CYS A 18 -16.39 0.37 -5.64
C CYS A 18 -16.30 0.74 -4.15
N GLU A 19 -16.34 2.03 -3.82
CA GLU A 19 -16.31 2.52 -2.44
C GLU A 19 -17.58 2.16 -1.67
N ARG A 20 -18.75 2.24 -2.32
CA ARG A 20 -20.02 1.75 -1.75
C ARG A 20 -19.97 0.26 -1.43
N LYS A 21 -19.42 -0.56 -2.33
CA LYS A 21 -19.23 -2.00 -2.10
C LYS A 21 -18.35 -2.25 -0.88
N PHE A 22 -17.21 -1.55 -0.76
CA PHE A 22 -16.34 -1.66 0.41
C PHE A 22 -17.06 -1.24 1.70
N LYS A 23 -17.73 -0.08 1.73
CA LYS A 23 -18.50 0.38 2.90
C LYS A 23 -19.52 -0.66 3.37
N SER A 24 -20.25 -1.26 2.45
CA SER A 24 -21.20 -2.33 2.75
C SER A 24 -20.53 -3.60 3.27
N ALA A 25 -19.42 -4.03 2.67
CA ALA A 25 -18.66 -5.20 3.11
C ALA A 25 -18.04 -5.00 4.49
N HIS A 26 -17.44 -3.83 4.74
CA HIS A 26 -16.89 -3.44 6.03
C HIS A 26 -17.97 -3.37 7.12
N LYS A 27 -19.15 -2.80 6.81
CA LYS A 27 -20.30 -2.80 7.75
C LYS A 27 -20.73 -4.23 8.09
N ARG A 28 -20.84 -5.11 7.09
CA ARG A 28 -21.20 -6.52 7.29
C ARG A 28 -20.17 -7.24 8.17
N TRP A 29 -18.88 -7.10 7.85
CA TRP A 29 -17.80 -7.67 8.65
C TRP A 29 -17.86 -7.18 10.10
N LYS A 30 -18.01 -5.88 10.33
CA LYS A 30 -18.13 -5.32 11.69
C LYS A 30 -19.34 -5.88 12.44
N ASN A 31 -20.48 -6.05 11.77
CA ASN A 31 -21.67 -6.64 12.38
C ASN A 31 -21.47 -8.13 12.70
N ASN A 32 -20.84 -8.89 11.82
CA ASN A 32 -20.55 -10.32 12.05
C ASN A 32 -19.67 -10.55 13.28
N TRP A 33 -18.78 -9.61 13.58
CA TRP A 33 -17.86 -9.67 14.72
C TRP A 33 -18.32 -8.84 15.92
N TYR A 34 -19.51 -8.24 15.88
CA TYR A 34 -19.96 -7.28 16.90
C TYR A 34 -19.92 -7.86 18.33
N TYR A 35 -20.37 -9.10 18.50
CA TYR A 35 -20.36 -9.77 19.81
C TYR A 35 -19.04 -10.49 20.11
N ASP A 36 -18.31 -10.92 19.09
CA ASP A 36 -17.13 -11.78 19.24
C ASP A 36 -15.83 -10.99 19.40
N GLU A 37 -15.69 -9.82 18.77
CA GLU A 37 -14.48 -8.99 18.87
C GLU A 37 -14.17 -8.58 20.31
N PRO A 38 -15.13 -8.06 21.10
CA PRO A 38 -14.82 -7.66 22.47
C PRO A 38 -14.47 -8.85 23.36
N ARG A 39 -15.12 -10.00 23.13
CA ARG A 39 -14.90 -11.25 23.90
C ARG A 39 -13.55 -11.89 23.61
N THR A 40 -13.04 -11.72 22.39
CA THR A 40 -11.76 -12.30 21.95
C THR A 40 -10.59 -11.34 22.13
N ARG A 41 -10.85 -10.06 22.44
CA ARG A 41 -9.83 -9.05 22.72
C ARG A 41 -8.97 -9.47 23.92
N GLY A 42 -7.65 -9.37 23.77
CA GLY A 42 -6.69 -9.71 24.82
C GLY A 42 -6.52 -11.21 25.12
N THR A 43 -7.26 -12.09 24.42
CA THR A 43 -7.08 -13.54 24.59
C THR A 43 -5.74 -14.01 24.01
N GLN A 44 -5.16 -15.05 24.62
CA GLN A 44 -3.92 -15.65 24.12
C GLN A 44 -4.04 -16.09 22.65
N LYS A 45 -5.22 -16.61 22.27
CA LYS A 45 -5.52 -16.98 20.89
C LYS A 45 -5.35 -15.80 19.93
N ARG A 46 -5.92 -14.64 20.24
CA ARG A 46 -5.83 -13.43 19.40
C ARG A 46 -4.40 -12.89 19.35
N ILE A 47 -3.68 -12.92 20.48
CA ILE A 47 -2.25 -12.55 20.54
C ILE A 47 -1.42 -13.47 19.63
N ASN A 48 -1.68 -14.78 19.67
CA ASN A 48 -0.99 -15.75 18.81
C ASN A 48 -1.29 -15.50 17.32
N VAL A 49 -2.55 -15.22 16.95
CA VAL A 49 -2.91 -14.87 15.57
C VAL A 49 -2.19 -13.60 15.13
N GLN A 50 -2.14 -12.58 15.99
CA GLN A 50 -1.44 -11.34 15.71
C GLN A 50 0.06 -11.59 15.45
N ASN A 51 0.73 -12.30 16.36
CA ASN A 51 2.18 -12.48 16.31
C ASN A 51 2.63 -13.49 15.25
N ASN A 52 1.85 -14.56 15.02
CA ASN A 52 2.28 -15.67 14.16
C ASN A 52 1.74 -15.57 12.74
N GLN A 53 0.71 -14.75 12.48
CA GLN A 53 0.09 -14.65 11.15
C GLN A 53 -0.01 -13.21 10.66
N VAL A 54 -0.55 -12.28 11.46
CA VAL A 54 -0.76 -10.89 11.04
C VAL A 54 0.57 -10.15 10.88
N ASN A 55 1.43 -10.14 11.91
CA ASN A 55 2.70 -9.42 11.88
C ASN A 55 3.64 -9.95 10.78
N PRO A 56 3.88 -11.28 10.64
CA PRO A 56 4.76 -11.77 9.60
C PRO A 56 4.22 -11.49 8.19
N PHE A 57 2.89 -11.46 8.02
CA PHE A 57 2.29 -11.08 6.75
C PHE A 57 2.55 -9.61 6.42
N LEU A 58 2.35 -8.71 7.38
CA LEU A 58 2.60 -7.27 7.19
C LEU A 58 4.09 -6.97 6.96
N GLU A 59 4.99 -7.68 7.62
CA GLU A 59 6.43 -7.59 7.39
C GLU A 59 6.81 -8.03 5.98
N LEU A 60 6.27 -9.16 5.53
CA LEU A 60 6.51 -9.66 4.17
C LEU A 60 5.90 -8.72 3.12
N GLU A 61 4.76 -8.10 3.39
CA GLU A 61 4.17 -7.08 2.52
C GLU A 61 5.04 -5.82 2.44
N ALA A 62 5.50 -5.32 3.60
CA ALA A 62 6.43 -4.20 3.66
C ALA A 62 7.75 -4.48 2.93
N ARG A 63 8.26 -5.72 3.02
CA ARG A 63 9.42 -6.17 2.24
C ARG A 63 9.16 -6.08 0.74
N GLY A 64 8.00 -6.54 0.27
CA GLY A 64 7.59 -6.41 -1.14
C GLY A 64 7.56 -4.96 -1.61
N PHE A 65 7.02 -4.04 -0.80
CA PHE A 65 7.04 -2.61 -1.12
C PHE A 65 8.45 -2.02 -1.14
N ALA A 66 9.33 -2.43 -0.22
CA ALA A 66 10.72 -1.99 -0.20
C ALA A 66 11.49 -2.44 -1.46
N ILE A 67 11.27 -3.68 -1.90
CA ILE A 67 11.84 -4.21 -3.15
C ILE A 67 11.43 -3.32 -4.34
N LEU A 68 10.14 -3.02 -4.48
CA LEU A 68 9.64 -2.21 -5.59
C LEU A 68 10.11 -0.75 -5.51
N GLN A 69 10.18 -0.17 -4.30
CA GLN A 69 10.69 1.20 -4.12
C GLN A 69 12.18 1.30 -4.44
N ARG A 70 12.98 0.29 -4.06
CA ARG A 70 14.39 0.19 -4.44
C ARG A 70 14.54 0.05 -5.95
N ARG A 71 13.74 -0.80 -6.59
CA ARG A 71 13.70 -0.93 -8.06
C ARG A 71 13.42 0.42 -8.71
N HIS A 72 12.38 1.13 -8.27
CA HIS A 72 12.04 2.45 -8.80
C HIS A 72 13.18 3.46 -8.67
N ARG A 73 13.89 3.48 -7.53
CA ARG A 73 15.07 4.33 -7.33
C ARG A 73 16.20 3.99 -8.32
N LEU A 74 16.48 2.70 -8.54
CA LEU A 74 17.51 2.28 -9.50
C LEU A 74 17.12 2.64 -10.94
N MET A 75 15.85 2.49 -11.31
CA MET A 75 15.36 2.93 -12.63
C MET A 75 15.48 4.44 -12.84
N GLN A 76 15.20 5.24 -11.80
CA GLN A 76 15.44 6.69 -11.83
C GLN A 76 16.91 7.03 -12.08
N LEU A 77 17.85 6.29 -11.49
CA LEU A 77 19.28 6.47 -11.73
C LEU A 77 19.66 6.08 -13.17
N LEU A 78 19.07 5.02 -13.72
CA LEU A 78 19.33 4.59 -15.10
C LEU A 78 18.83 5.57 -16.17
N GLY A 79 17.91 6.48 -15.81
CA GLY A 79 17.18 7.34 -16.74
C GLY A 79 15.95 6.66 -17.36
N ASP A 80 15.59 5.48 -16.85
CA ASP A 80 14.51 4.62 -17.35
C ASP A 80 13.21 4.87 -16.56
N GLU A 81 12.82 6.13 -16.34
CA GLU A 81 11.48 6.40 -15.80
C GLU A 81 10.41 6.01 -16.83
N GLU A 82 9.44 5.18 -16.41
CA GLU A 82 8.13 5.02 -17.06
C GLU A 82 7.25 6.27 -16.85
N ASN A 83 7.82 7.46 -16.97
CA ASN A 83 7.11 8.72 -16.77
C ASN A 83 6.89 9.39 -18.13
N PRO A 84 5.68 9.33 -18.70
CA PRO A 84 5.39 9.88 -20.04
C PRO A 84 5.54 11.41 -20.11
N ALA A 85 5.73 12.10 -18.98
CA ALA A 85 5.93 13.55 -18.92
C ALA A 85 7.41 14.00 -18.99
N VAL A 86 8.38 13.09 -18.99
CA VAL A 86 9.81 13.43 -19.05
C VAL A 86 10.30 13.22 -20.48
N THR A 87 10.36 14.31 -21.25
CA THR A 87 10.80 14.32 -22.66
C THR A 87 12.32 14.21 -22.83
N GLU A 88 13.11 14.41 -21.77
CA GLU A 88 14.55 14.23 -21.79
C GLU A 88 14.99 13.04 -20.92
N LYS A 89 15.16 11.88 -21.55
CA LYS A 89 15.86 10.72 -20.97
C LYS A 89 17.37 10.94 -21.05
N ARG A 90 17.90 11.95 -20.37
CA ARG A 90 19.35 12.02 -20.14
C ARG A 90 19.66 11.26 -18.85
N PRO A 91 20.42 10.15 -18.91
CA PRO A 91 20.98 9.59 -17.70
C PRO A 91 21.78 10.69 -17.00
N PRO A 92 21.77 10.76 -15.66
CA PRO A 92 22.69 11.63 -14.97
C PRO A 92 24.12 11.29 -15.43
N GLY A 93 24.87 12.29 -15.91
CA GLY A 93 26.20 12.09 -16.52
C GLY A 93 27.29 11.54 -15.58
N TYR A 94 26.93 11.13 -14.36
CA TYR A 94 27.84 10.65 -13.32
C TYR A 94 27.89 9.11 -13.20
N ILE A 95 27.10 8.35 -13.95
CA ILE A 95 27.05 6.88 -13.83
C ILE A 95 27.91 6.22 -14.92
N THR A 96 28.86 5.37 -14.52
CA THR A 96 29.73 4.63 -15.44
C THR A 96 28.98 3.49 -16.12
N GLN A 97 29.50 2.98 -17.25
CA GLN A 97 28.93 1.83 -17.95
C GLN A 97 28.81 0.60 -17.04
N THR A 98 29.84 0.31 -16.24
CA THR A 98 29.82 -0.77 -15.24
C THR A 98 28.71 -0.58 -14.22
N GLN A 99 28.51 0.64 -13.72
CA GLN A 99 27.42 0.92 -12.76
C GLN A 99 26.04 0.74 -13.40
N ARG A 100 25.87 1.11 -14.68
CA ARG A 100 24.65 0.87 -15.44
C ARG A 100 24.32 -0.61 -15.52
N GLU A 101 25.27 -1.44 -15.90
CA GLU A 101 25.10 -2.90 -16.00
C GLU A 101 24.75 -3.53 -14.63
N LEU A 102 25.42 -3.08 -13.56
CA LEU A 102 25.12 -3.50 -12.19
C LEU A 102 23.69 -3.12 -11.76
N PHE A 103 23.24 -1.91 -12.07
CA PHE A 103 21.89 -1.47 -11.73
C PHE A 103 20.82 -2.20 -12.56
N GLN A 104 21.07 -2.45 -13.84
CA GLN A 104 20.16 -3.24 -14.69
C GLN A 104 19.99 -4.66 -14.16
N LYS A 105 21.10 -5.32 -13.80
CA LYS A 105 21.06 -6.65 -13.17
C LYS A 105 20.30 -6.61 -11.85
N ALA A 106 20.58 -5.62 -10.98
CA ALA A 106 19.89 -5.48 -9.71
C ALA A 106 18.38 -5.23 -9.88
N VAL A 107 17.95 -4.48 -10.90
CA VAL A 107 16.52 -4.27 -11.21
C VAL A 107 15.83 -5.59 -11.60
N GLN A 108 16.50 -6.45 -12.36
CA GLN A 108 15.99 -7.77 -12.73
C GLN A 108 15.90 -8.70 -11.52
N ASP A 109 16.96 -8.77 -10.72
CA ASP A 109 17.01 -9.60 -9.51
C ASP A 109 15.93 -9.19 -8.50
N LEU A 110 15.72 -7.87 -8.30
CA LEU A 110 14.64 -7.35 -7.46
C LEU A 110 13.24 -7.79 -7.93
N MET A 111 13.01 -7.95 -9.24
CA MET A 111 11.72 -8.44 -9.73
C MET A 111 11.51 -9.92 -9.40
N VAL A 112 12.56 -10.74 -9.51
CA VAL A 112 12.51 -12.14 -9.08
C VAL A 112 12.19 -12.23 -7.59
N ASP A 113 12.85 -11.42 -6.76
CA ASP A 113 12.62 -11.37 -5.33
C ASP A 113 11.21 -10.87 -4.98
N TYR A 114 10.71 -9.87 -5.71
CA TYR A 114 9.34 -9.39 -5.54
C TYR A 114 8.32 -10.50 -5.79
N TRP A 115 8.46 -11.27 -6.87
CA TRP A 115 7.51 -12.34 -7.18
C TRP A 115 7.61 -13.52 -6.21
N LYS A 116 8.82 -13.87 -5.73
CA LYS A 116 8.99 -14.82 -4.63
C LYS A 116 8.28 -14.34 -3.35
N ASN A 117 8.43 -13.06 -3.01
CA ASN A 117 7.77 -12.44 -1.87
C ASN A 117 6.23 -12.46 -2.03
N ALA A 118 5.73 -12.13 -3.22
CA ALA A 118 4.29 -12.17 -3.54
C ALA A 118 3.70 -13.59 -3.48
N ALA A 119 4.46 -14.60 -3.91
CA ALA A 119 4.08 -16.00 -3.76
C ALA A 119 3.98 -16.39 -2.27
N GLY A 120 4.95 -15.98 -1.44
CA GLY A 120 4.92 -16.20 0.00
C GLY A 120 3.69 -15.57 0.68
N LEU A 121 3.35 -14.33 0.33
CA LEU A 121 2.13 -13.67 0.82
C LEU A 121 0.86 -14.46 0.47
N ARG A 122 0.80 -14.99 -0.75
CA ARG A 122 -0.33 -15.81 -1.20
C ARG A 122 -0.46 -17.09 -0.38
N THR A 123 0.63 -17.83 -0.18
CA THR A 123 0.64 -19.04 0.65
C THR A 123 0.20 -18.74 2.09
N MET A 124 0.64 -17.62 2.66
CA MET A 124 0.18 -17.19 3.98
C MET A 124 -1.33 -16.93 3.99
N GLN A 125 -1.86 -16.23 2.99
CA GLN A 125 -3.30 -15.94 2.87
C GLN A 125 -4.15 -17.20 2.70
N GLU A 126 -3.67 -18.18 1.95
CA GLU A 126 -4.36 -19.48 1.76
C GLU A 126 -4.46 -20.27 3.08
N SER A 127 -3.54 -20.04 4.01
CA SER A 127 -3.55 -20.67 5.34
C SER A 127 -4.44 -19.98 6.37
N TRP A 128 -5.02 -18.81 6.05
CA TRP A 128 -5.78 -18.02 7.00
C TRP A 128 -7.08 -18.71 7.41
N LYS A 129 -7.32 -18.70 8.71
CA LYS A 129 -8.57 -19.19 9.31
C LYS A 129 -9.47 -18.00 9.62
N ARG A 130 -10.73 -18.29 9.93
CA ARG A 130 -11.71 -17.31 10.38
C ARG A 130 -11.30 -16.70 11.73
N GLU A 131 -10.62 -15.57 11.67
CA GLU A 131 -10.18 -14.77 12.81
C GLU A 131 -10.36 -13.29 12.50
N TYR A 132 -10.72 -12.49 13.52
CA TYR A 132 -11.08 -11.08 13.35
C TYR A 132 -10.03 -10.27 12.58
N GLU A 133 -8.76 -10.36 12.99
CA GLU A 133 -7.67 -9.58 12.36
C GLU A 133 -7.35 -10.07 10.94
N LEU A 134 -7.45 -11.39 10.69
CA LEU A 134 -7.19 -11.96 9.37
C LEU A 134 -8.29 -11.59 8.37
N GLU A 135 -9.57 -11.68 8.78
CA GLU A 135 -10.68 -11.24 7.94
C GLU A 135 -10.61 -9.73 7.66
N LYS A 136 -10.18 -8.93 8.65
CA LYS A 136 -9.94 -7.50 8.45
C LYS A 136 -8.85 -7.26 7.41
N LEU A 137 -7.70 -7.93 7.53
CA LEU A 137 -6.60 -7.80 6.56
C LEU A 137 -7.04 -8.21 5.15
N GLN A 138 -7.81 -9.29 5.04
CA GLN A 138 -8.33 -9.78 3.76
C GLN A 138 -9.30 -8.77 3.14
N LEU A 139 -10.24 -8.24 3.94
CA LEU A 139 -11.20 -7.24 3.48
C LEU A 139 -10.50 -6.00 2.90
N LEU A 140 -9.50 -5.47 3.58
CA LEU A 140 -8.77 -4.28 3.13
C LEU A 140 -7.97 -4.52 1.82
N ARG A 141 -7.63 -5.78 1.52
CA ARG A 141 -6.86 -6.18 0.32
C ARG A 141 -7.73 -6.74 -0.82
N ALA A 142 -8.98 -7.07 -0.54
CA ALA A 142 -9.93 -7.53 -1.55
C ALA A 142 -10.63 -6.37 -2.28
N HIS A 143 -10.62 -5.18 -1.70
CA HIS A 143 -11.32 -4.02 -2.25
C HIS A 143 -10.36 -2.92 -2.69
N LYS A 144 -10.70 -2.29 -3.82
CA LYS A 144 -10.01 -1.13 -4.39
C LYS A 144 -10.89 0.11 -4.34
N ASP A 145 -10.27 1.28 -4.20
CA ASP A 145 -10.92 2.58 -4.35
C ASP A 145 -11.11 2.96 -5.84
N ARG A 146 -11.61 4.18 -6.10
CA ARG A 146 -11.81 4.69 -7.46
C ARG A 146 -10.54 4.84 -8.30
N HIS A 147 -9.37 4.81 -7.67
CA HIS A 147 -8.06 4.92 -8.32
C HIS A 147 -7.34 3.56 -8.43
N GLY A 148 -8.05 2.46 -8.10
CA GLY A 148 -7.47 1.12 -8.14
C GLY A 148 -6.55 0.80 -6.96
N ARG A 149 -6.47 1.67 -5.95
CA ARG A 149 -5.64 1.47 -4.75
C ARG A 149 -6.39 0.58 -3.76
N LEU A 150 -5.68 -0.35 -3.14
CA LEU A 150 -6.28 -1.18 -2.10
C LEU A 150 -6.78 -0.32 -0.93
N PHE A 151 -7.88 -0.71 -0.30
CA PHE A 151 -8.34 -0.02 0.91
C PHE A 151 -7.34 -0.12 2.06
N ALA A 152 -6.49 -1.16 2.10
CA ALA A 152 -5.33 -1.23 2.99
C ALA A 152 -4.43 0.01 2.85
N TRP A 153 -4.15 0.42 1.61
CA TRP A 153 -3.37 1.63 1.32
C TRP A 153 -4.11 2.91 1.75
N VAL A 154 -5.42 2.99 1.52
CA VAL A 154 -6.20 4.18 1.93
C VAL A 154 -6.24 4.30 3.46
N TRP A 155 -6.37 3.16 4.15
CA TRP A 155 -6.53 3.10 5.60
C TRP A 155 -5.25 3.48 6.34
N ASP A 156 -4.10 3.02 5.87
CA ASP A 156 -2.81 3.25 6.54
C ASP A 156 -2.10 4.54 6.04
N GLN A 157 -2.76 5.33 5.18
CA GLN A 157 -2.21 6.57 4.64
C GLN A 157 -1.92 7.62 5.73
N GLU A 158 -2.85 7.82 6.67
CA GLU A 158 -2.67 8.77 7.79
C GLU A 158 -1.53 8.30 8.71
N LYS A 159 -1.53 7.02 9.09
CA LYS A 159 -0.45 6.41 9.88
C LYS A 159 0.92 6.60 9.22
N CYS A 160 1.00 6.42 7.90
CA CYS A 160 2.24 6.65 7.17
C CYS A 160 2.67 8.12 7.25
N ALA A 161 1.75 9.07 7.09
CA ALA A 161 2.04 10.50 7.23
C ALA A 161 2.51 10.86 8.65
N ASP A 162 1.86 10.31 9.68
CA ASP A 162 2.18 10.55 11.09
C ASP A 162 3.57 10.04 11.47
N LEU A 163 3.99 8.94 10.86
CA LEU A 163 5.34 8.38 11.00
C LEU A 163 6.38 9.08 10.12
N GLY A 164 6.05 10.24 9.53
CA GLY A 164 6.94 11.05 8.70
C GLY A 164 7.02 10.62 7.24
N GLY A 165 6.18 9.68 6.81
CA GLY A 165 6.09 9.22 5.43
C GLY A 165 5.42 10.22 4.49
N CYS A 166 5.55 9.96 3.19
CA CYS A 166 5.02 10.78 2.11
C CYS A 166 3.57 10.45 1.73
N CYS A 167 3.09 9.24 2.07
CA CYS A 167 1.70 8.85 1.81
C CYS A 167 0.80 9.74 2.67
N GLY A 168 -0.18 10.43 2.08
CA GLY A 168 -0.98 11.43 2.83
C GLY A 168 -0.66 12.86 2.45
N GLN A 169 0.59 13.11 2.08
CA GLN A 169 1.08 14.45 1.81
C GLN A 169 0.70 14.93 0.40
N THR A 170 0.77 16.25 0.21
CA THR A 170 0.42 16.94 -1.04
C THR A 170 1.32 16.55 -2.22
N CYS A 171 2.54 16.07 -1.97
CA CYS A 171 3.48 15.69 -3.05
C CYS A 171 2.96 14.57 -3.96
N GLY A 172 2.06 13.71 -3.47
CA GLY A 172 1.32 12.74 -4.27
C GLY A 172 2.16 11.64 -4.93
N CYS A 173 3.49 11.60 -4.80
CA CYS A 173 4.31 10.59 -5.48
C CYS A 173 4.00 9.16 -4.99
N CYS A 174 3.59 9.00 -3.73
CA CYS A 174 3.16 7.74 -3.16
C CYS A 174 1.77 7.29 -3.64
N LYS A 175 1.05 8.11 -4.44
CA LYS A 175 -0.22 7.74 -5.11
C LYS A 175 0.01 7.04 -6.45
N LYS A 176 1.25 7.03 -6.97
CA LYS A 176 1.61 6.30 -8.19
C LYS A 176 1.81 4.80 -7.86
N PRO A 177 1.49 3.88 -8.78
CA PRO A 177 1.81 2.47 -8.59
C PRO A 177 3.33 2.26 -8.53
N LEU A 178 3.77 1.36 -7.65
CA LEU A 178 5.17 0.92 -7.54
C LEU A 178 5.55 -0.08 -8.65
N LEU A 179 4.56 -0.79 -9.17
CA LEU A 179 4.66 -1.70 -10.29
C LEU A 179 3.33 -1.69 -11.05
N THR A 180 3.40 -1.69 -12.37
CA THR A 180 2.24 -1.88 -13.25
C THR A 180 2.49 -3.12 -14.09
N TYR A 181 1.52 -4.02 -14.19
CA TYR A 181 1.61 -5.20 -15.06
C TYR A 181 0.24 -5.57 -15.62
N LEU A 182 0.22 -6.25 -16.77
CA LEU A 182 -1.01 -6.76 -17.37
C LEU A 182 -1.41 -8.05 -16.64
N ARG A 183 -2.67 -8.10 -16.20
CA ARG A 183 -3.26 -9.27 -15.56
C ARG A 183 -4.34 -9.84 -16.47
N PRO A 184 -4.34 -11.16 -16.74
CA PRO A 184 -5.45 -11.81 -17.43
C PRO A 184 -6.77 -11.60 -16.67
N SER A 185 -7.82 -11.31 -17.41
CA SER A 185 -9.19 -11.12 -16.96
C SER A 185 -10.17 -11.74 -17.97
N ASP A 186 -11.43 -11.88 -17.58
CA ASP A 186 -12.47 -12.47 -18.44
C ASP A 186 -12.64 -11.68 -19.76
N ASP A 187 -12.37 -10.37 -19.74
CA ASP A 187 -12.51 -9.45 -20.88
C ASP A 187 -11.19 -9.15 -21.61
N GLY A 188 -10.12 -9.94 -21.35
CA GLY A 188 -8.78 -9.74 -21.93
C GLY A 188 -7.73 -9.38 -20.88
N GLU A 189 -6.85 -8.42 -21.17
CA GLU A 189 -5.80 -8.00 -20.23
C GLU A 189 -6.16 -6.68 -19.53
N GLU A 190 -6.15 -6.69 -18.20
CA GLU A 190 -6.36 -5.48 -17.39
C GLU A 190 -5.04 -4.97 -16.82
N VAL A 191 -4.81 -3.66 -16.91
CA VAL A 191 -3.67 -3.00 -16.27
C VAL A 191 -3.84 -3.03 -14.75
N HIS A 192 -2.94 -3.75 -14.07
CA HIS A 192 -2.93 -3.87 -12.62
C HIS A 192 -1.79 -3.06 -12.00
N GLY A 193 -2.15 -2.07 -11.17
CA GLY A 193 -1.20 -1.30 -10.37
C GLY A 193 -1.02 -1.86 -8.96
N VAL A 194 0.22 -2.04 -8.54
CA VAL A 194 0.61 -2.37 -7.16
C VAL A 194 0.88 -1.08 -6.40
N TYR A 195 0.13 -0.84 -5.34
CA TYR A 195 0.27 0.34 -4.49
C TYR A 195 0.81 -0.07 -3.12
N GLY A 196 1.72 0.73 -2.56
CA GLY A 196 2.33 0.46 -1.26
C GLY A 196 2.69 1.74 -0.51
N HIS A 197 2.82 1.64 0.81
CA HIS A 197 3.25 2.75 1.66
C HIS A 197 4.77 2.95 1.63
N CYS A 198 5.23 4.12 2.06
CA CYS A 198 6.64 4.43 2.18
C CYS A 198 7.35 3.40 3.05
N THR A 199 8.47 2.88 2.56
CA THR A 199 9.47 2.20 3.36
C THR A 199 10.74 3.04 3.40
N GLU A 200 11.80 2.50 4.02
CA GLU A 200 13.12 3.11 4.02
C GLU A 200 13.75 3.21 2.62
N GLU A 201 13.18 2.54 1.61
CA GLU A 201 13.63 2.58 0.21
C GLU A 201 12.89 3.64 -0.63
N CYS A 202 11.94 4.37 -0.05
CA CYS A 202 11.16 5.38 -0.77
C CYS A 202 12.06 6.54 -1.24
N ALA A 203 12.24 6.68 -2.56
CA ALA A 203 13.10 7.69 -3.17
C ALA A 203 12.73 9.14 -2.77
N CYS A 204 11.43 9.43 -2.60
CA CYS A 204 10.96 10.75 -2.15
C CYS A 204 11.36 11.02 -0.69
N CYS A 205 11.14 10.06 0.21
CA CYS A 205 11.53 10.19 1.60
C CYS A 205 13.04 10.31 1.76
N ILE A 206 13.83 9.54 1.01
CA ILE A 206 15.30 9.62 1.04
C ILE A 206 15.78 11.01 0.60
N ARG A 207 15.28 11.51 -0.54
CA ARG A 207 15.61 12.86 -1.04
C ARG A 207 15.22 13.96 -0.04
N GLY A 208 14.13 13.78 0.69
CA GLY A 208 13.66 14.69 1.72
C GLY A 208 14.40 14.61 3.06
N GLY A 209 15.44 13.78 3.20
CA GLY A 209 16.22 13.64 4.44
C GLY A 209 15.83 12.48 5.36
N ARG A 210 15.16 11.44 4.83
CA ARG A 210 14.37 10.43 5.55
C ARG A 210 13.22 11.07 6.36
N ARG A 211 12.24 10.24 6.75
CA ARG A 211 10.95 10.57 7.37
C ARG A 211 10.86 12.02 7.87
N ARG A 212 10.00 12.82 7.23
CA ARG A 212 9.75 14.20 7.65
C ARG A 212 9.36 14.24 9.13
N PRO A 213 9.65 15.32 9.86
CA PRO A 213 9.14 15.47 11.22
C PRO A 213 7.63 15.17 11.26
N PRO A 214 7.15 14.34 12.20
CA PRO A 214 5.72 14.10 12.42
C PRO A 214 4.96 15.42 12.48
N HIS A 215 3.67 15.40 12.10
CA HIS A 215 2.85 16.62 12.12
C HIS A 215 2.92 17.30 13.50
N PRO A 216 3.12 18.63 13.61
CA PRO A 216 3.27 19.34 14.90
C PRO A 216 2.09 19.26 15.89
N ARG A 217 1.00 18.59 15.50
CA ARG A 217 -0.21 18.37 16.31
C ARG A 217 -0.25 16.96 16.91
N LEU A 218 0.65 16.08 16.48
CA LEU A 218 0.85 14.81 17.15
C LEU A 218 1.57 15.06 18.46
N PRO A 219 1.25 14.32 19.54
CA PRO A 219 2.04 14.39 20.75
C PRO A 219 3.51 14.11 20.40
N PRO A 220 4.47 14.79 21.05
CA PRO A 220 5.88 14.51 20.82
C PRO A 220 6.11 13.01 20.97
N ALA A 221 6.89 12.45 20.06
CA ALA A 221 7.31 11.06 20.18
C ALA A 221 7.93 10.88 21.58
N PRO A 222 7.63 9.81 22.32
CA PRO A 222 8.34 9.54 23.56
C PRO A 222 9.83 9.57 23.24
N ASP A 223 10.55 10.46 23.93
CA ASP A 223 11.92 10.79 23.60
C ASP A 223 12.76 9.52 23.43
N LYS A 224 13.64 9.54 22.42
CA LYS A 224 14.66 8.52 22.19
C LYS A 224 15.62 8.46 23.38
N GLY A 225 15.19 7.83 24.46
CA GLY A 225 15.93 7.60 25.70
C GLY A 225 15.82 6.17 26.21
N MET A 226 15.24 5.26 25.43
CA MET A 226 15.27 3.82 25.66
C MET A 226 15.36 3.11 24.31
N PHE A 227 16.58 2.90 23.81
CA PHE A 227 17.07 1.76 23.03
C PHE A 227 18.52 2.05 22.62
#